data_AF-A0A351ERG1-F1
#
_entry.id   AF-A0A351ERG1-F1
#
_cell.length_a   1.000
_cell.length_b   1.000
_cell.length_c   1.000
_cell.angle_alpha   90.00
_cell.angle_beta   90.00
_cell.angle_gamma   90.00
#
_symmetry.space_group_name_H-M   'P 1'
#
loop_
_entity.id
_entity.type
_entity.pdbx_description
1 polymer ?
#
loop_
_entity_poly.entity_id
_entity_poly.type
_entity_poly.pdbx_seq_one_letter_code
_entity_poly.pdbx_strand_id
1 'polypeptide(L)'
;MTIALIVIAALVVLAAITVVGTLRNRDAASATGRLSRETLSRDRGTVTITETAVAMSDGDLGTVATGKEVERSAVVARRGGQAVVKASSSELTEWVAPDPEQTGVARRQFLNRSIIGSFTLGLAGFGGSLLAFLWPPFITGFGAPLNMGKVTDIVQSIRDNGGFLYRPEGRAWITEYPAGAIEKARSVYSSGELSGMEAGVVALFQKCPHLGCRVPSCATSQWFECPCHGSKYNRVGEKRGGPAPRGMDRFAMEVTAGGELIVKTAEVIQGPAIGTNTTGQEAEGPNCIGEASH
;
A
#
# COMPACT_ATOMS: atom_id res chain seq x y z
N MET A 1 -2.77 -17.87 -1.14
CA MET A 1 -4.24 -18.06 -1.28
C MET A 1 -5.00 -17.82 0.03
N THR A 2 -4.48 -18.25 1.18
CA THR A 2 -5.12 -18.09 2.51
C THR A 2 -5.28 -16.64 2.97
N ILE A 3 -4.26 -15.80 2.78
CA ILE A 3 -4.31 -14.38 3.19
C ILE A 3 -5.37 -13.60 2.42
N ALA A 4 -5.51 -13.86 1.11
CA ALA A 4 -6.53 -13.21 0.27
C ALA A 4 -7.96 -13.52 0.74
N LEU A 5 -8.23 -14.77 1.14
CA LEU A 5 -9.54 -15.17 1.67
C LEU A 5 -9.87 -14.49 3.00
N ILE A 6 -8.88 -14.31 3.88
CA ILE A 6 -9.05 -13.62 5.17
C ILE A 6 -9.39 -12.14 4.94
N VAL A 7 -8.70 -11.48 4.01
CA VAL A 7 -8.95 -10.06 3.70
C VAL A 7 -10.34 -9.87 3.08
N ILE A 8 -10.75 -10.76 2.17
CA ILE A 8 -12.10 -10.71 1.57
C ILE A 8 -13.17 -10.91 2.64
N ALA A 9 -13.01 -11.88 3.53
CA ALA A 9 -13.95 -12.10 4.63
C ALA A 9 -14.05 -10.88 5.56
N ALA A 10 -12.92 -10.25 5.89
CA ALA A 10 -12.91 -9.03 6.71
C ALA A 10 -13.65 -7.86 6.05
N LEU A 11 -13.47 -7.66 4.74
CA LEU A 11 -14.17 -6.61 3.99
C LEU A 11 -15.68 -6.87 3.90
N VAL A 12 -16.10 -8.12 3.72
CA VAL A 12 -17.52 -8.51 3.73
C VAL A 12 -18.15 -8.24 5.11
N VAL A 13 -17.45 -8.59 6.19
CA VAL A 13 -17.91 -8.31 7.56
C VAL A 13 -18.00 -6.80 7.81
N LEU A 14 -17.01 -6.02 7.36
CA LEU A 14 -17.04 -4.56 7.52
C LEU A 14 -18.21 -3.93 6.74
N ALA A 15 -18.42 -4.37 5.50
CA ALA A 15 -19.56 -3.96 4.67
C ALA A 15 -20.88 -4.30 5.36
N ALA A 16 -21.03 -5.53 5.88
CA ALA A 16 -22.22 -5.94 6.62
C ALA A 16 -22.46 -5.07 7.87
N ILE A 17 -21.41 -4.76 8.65
CA ILE A 17 -21.50 -3.88 9.82
C ILE A 17 -21.95 -2.47 9.42
N THR A 18 -21.41 -1.91 8.34
CA THR A 18 -21.81 -0.58 7.87
C THR A 18 -23.25 -0.53 7.35
N VAL A 19 -23.69 -1.57 6.63
CA VAL A 19 -25.09 -1.69 6.17
C VAL A 19 -26.03 -1.83 7.37
N VAL A 20 -25.73 -2.72 8.32
CA VAL A 20 -26.55 -2.89 9.54
C VAL A 20 -26.53 -1.62 10.40
N GLY A 21 -25.40 -0.93 10.49
CA GLY A 21 -25.26 0.33 11.22
C GLY A 21 -26.09 1.46 10.62
N THR A 22 -26.14 1.57 9.29
CA THR A 22 -26.94 2.58 8.59
C THR A 22 -28.43 2.26 8.55
N LEU A 23 -28.80 0.97 8.58
CA LEU A 23 -30.19 0.50 8.67
C LEU A 23 -30.77 0.57 10.09
N ARG A 24 -29.94 0.57 11.14
CA ARG A 24 -30.40 0.68 12.53
C ARG A 24 -30.98 2.08 12.78
N ASN A 25 -32.30 2.19 12.72
CA ASN A 25 -33.09 3.33 13.17
C ASN A 25 -32.91 3.57 14.68
N ARG A 26 -31.81 4.22 15.10
CA ARG A 26 -31.67 4.74 16.48
C ARG A 26 -32.49 6.00 16.72
N ASP A 27 -32.97 6.65 15.66
CA ASP A 27 -33.72 7.92 15.75
C ASP A 27 -35.15 7.75 16.28
N ALA A 28 -35.72 6.53 16.25
CA ALA A 28 -37.04 6.27 16.83
C ALA A 28 -37.06 6.47 18.36
N ALA A 29 -35.91 6.32 19.04
CA ALA A 29 -35.79 6.56 20.48
C ALA A 29 -35.61 8.05 20.84
N SER A 30 -35.19 8.90 19.89
CA SER A 30 -35.06 10.36 20.10
C SER A 30 -36.37 11.12 19.88
N ALA A 31 -37.39 10.49 19.30
CA ALA A 31 -38.69 11.12 19.05
C ALA A 31 -39.66 11.05 20.24
N THR A 32 -39.29 10.41 21.36
CA THR A 32 -40.08 10.41 22.60
C THR A 32 -39.43 11.30 23.66
N GLY A 33 -39.87 12.56 23.67
CA GLY A 33 -39.84 13.52 24.78
C GLY A 33 -38.86 13.31 25.94
N ARG A 34 -37.55 13.41 25.70
CA ARG A 34 -36.59 13.65 26.78
C ARG A 34 -36.23 15.12 26.82
N LEU A 35 -36.76 15.82 27.84
CA LEU A 35 -36.30 17.15 28.22
C LEU A 35 -34.79 17.10 28.52
N SER A 36 -34.07 18.14 28.10
CA SER A 36 -32.64 18.24 28.41
C SER A 36 -32.43 18.24 29.93
N ARG A 37 -31.29 17.71 30.41
CA ARG A 37 -30.96 17.73 31.84
C ARG A 37 -30.99 19.15 32.42
N GLU A 38 -30.65 20.13 31.60
CA GLU A 38 -30.72 21.56 31.91
C GLU A 38 -32.17 22.01 32.23
N THR A 39 -33.13 21.54 31.44
CA THR A 39 -34.55 21.87 31.59
C THR A 39 -35.13 21.23 32.85
N LEU A 40 -34.82 19.95 33.09
CA LEU A 40 -35.24 19.23 34.30
C LEU A 40 -34.63 19.81 35.58
N SER A 41 -33.41 20.36 35.50
CA SER A 41 -32.76 21.03 36.63
C SER A 41 -33.45 22.34 36.99
N ARG A 42 -33.84 23.14 35.99
CA ARG A 42 -34.53 24.42 36.19
C ARG A 42 -35.94 24.27 36.76
N ASP A 43 -36.67 23.23 36.36
CA ASP A 43 -38.05 22.99 36.82
C ASP A 43 -38.14 22.44 38.26
N ARG A 44 -37.03 21.92 38.81
CA ARG A 44 -36.98 21.38 40.18
C ARG A 44 -36.99 22.44 41.29
N GLY A 45 -36.94 23.72 40.96
CA GLY A 45 -37.00 24.80 41.94
C GLY A 45 -38.43 25.16 42.31
N THR A 46 -38.77 25.09 43.59
CA THR A 46 -40.02 25.66 44.14
C THR A 46 -39.98 27.18 44.00
N VAL A 47 -40.76 27.74 43.06
CA VAL A 47 -40.99 29.18 42.99
C VAL A 47 -42.01 29.54 44.07
N THR A 48 -41.54 29.99 45.23
CA THR A 48 -42.42 30.57 46.25
C THR A 48 -42.88 31.94 45.75
N ILE A 49 -44.11 32.02 45.23
CA ILE A 49 -44.74 33.29 44.90
C ILE A 49 -45.17 33.93 46.21
N THR A 50 -44.41 34.90 46.69
CA THR A 50 -44.85 35.77 47.79
C THR A 50 -45.79 36.82 47.21
N GLU A 51 -47.10 36.65 47.38
CA GLU A 51 -48.06 37.72 47.13
C GLU A 51 -47.76 38.88 48.08
N THR A 52 -47.07 39.90 47.58
CA THR A 52 -46.91 41.15 48.31
C THR A 52 -48.17 41.97 48.05
N ALA A 53 -49.09 41.96 49.00
CA ALA A 53 -50.25 42.86 48.99
C ALA A 53 -49.74 44.31 49.02
N VAL A 54 -50.01 45.06 47.96
CA VAL A 54 -49.72 46.50 47.91
C VAL A 54 -50.88 47.22 48.59
N ALA A 55 -50.70 47.57 49.86
CA ALA A 55 -51.54 48.54 50.54
C ALA A 55 -51.16 49.95 50.05
N MET A 56 -52.16 50.71 49.59
CA MET A 56 -52.00 52.14 49.32
C MET A 56 -52.26 52.91 50.61
N SER A 57 -51.28 53.69 51.08
CA SER A 57 -51.55 54.81 52.00
C SER A 57 -50.53 55.92 51.81
N ASP A 58 -51.06 57.13 51.75
CA ASP A 58 -50.37 58.42 51.69
C ASP A 58 -49.37 58.63 52.84
N GLY A 59 -48.28 59.35 52.57
CA GLY A 59 -47.52 60.09 53.60
C GLY A 59 -46.04 59.71 53.77
N ASP A 60 -45.19 60.48 53.09
CA ASP A 60 -43.82 60.94 53.41
C ASP A 60 -43.04 60.31 54.60
N LEU A 61 -41.93 59.61 54.29
CA LEU A 61 -40.56 59.78 54.84
C LEU A 61 -39.64 58.58 54.49
N GLY A 62 -38.62 58.86 53.68
CA GLY A 62 -37.36 58.13 53.45
C GLY A 62 -37.25 56.61 53.71
N THR A 63 -37.28 55.81 52.64
CA THR A 63 -36.54 54.54 52.56
C THR A 63 -35.67 54.55 51.30
N VAL A 64 -34.35 54.45 51.47
CA VAL A 64 -33.42 54.33 50.34
C VAL A 64 -33.63 52.95 49.74
N ALA A 65 -34.21 52.89 48.54
CA ALA A 65 -34.36 51.64 47.79
C ALA A 65 -33.02 50.93 47.71
N THR A 66 -32.97 49.66 48.09
CA THR A 66 -31.75 48.87 47.98
C THR A 66 -31.36 48.76 46.50
N GLY A 67 -30.06 48.68 46.18
CA GLY A 67 -29.61 48.60 44.78
C GLY A 67 -30.28 47.46 43.99
N LYS A 68 -30.69 46.40 44.68
CA LYS A 68 -31.45 45.27 44.12
C LYS A 68 -32.89 45.62 43.74
N GLU A 69 -33.54 46.52 44.46
CA GLU A 69 -34.89 47.02 44.14
C GLU A 69 -34.87 48.01 42.97
N VAL A 70 -33.80 48.81 42.87
CA VAL A 70 -33.58 49.71 41.72
C VAL A 70 -33.29 48.92 40.44
N GLU A 71 -32.48 47.86 40.51
CA GLU A 71 -32.28 46.99 39.34
C GLU A 71 -33.56 46.25 38.96
N ARG A 72 -34.33 45.78 39.94
CA ARG A 72 -35.61 45.11 39.69
C ARG A 72 -36.62 46.05 39.03
N SER A 73 -36.73 47.29 39.49
CA SER A 73 -37.62 48.29 38.90
C SER A 73 -37.14 48.73 37.51
N ALA A 74 -35.84 48.84 37.27
CA ALA A 74 -35.27 49.12 35.96
C ALA A 74 -35.48 47.98 34.95
N VAL A 75 -35.47 46.71 35.40
CA VAL A 75 -35.81 45.55 34.56
C VAL A 75 -37.30 45.52 34.22
N VAL A 76 -38.16 45.86 35.19
CA VAL A 76 -39.61 45.96 34.97
C VAL A 76 -39.96 47.12 34.02
N ALA A 77 -39.30 48.27 34.18
CA ALA A 77 -39.47 49.43 33.31
C ALA A 77 -39.00 49.16 31.87
N ARG A 78 -37.86 48.46 31.69
CA ARG A 78 -37.36 48.06 30.35
C ARG A 78 -38.26 47.05 29.65
N ARG A 79 -39.00 46.23 30.40
CA ARG A 79 -39.98 45.28 29.86
C ARG A 79 -41.34 45.94 29.55
N GLY A 80 -41.47 47.25 29.75
CA GLY A 80 -42.54 48.07 29.20
C GLY A 80 -43.93 47.56 29.55
N GLY A 81 -44.30 47.54 30.84
CA GLY A 81 -45.70 47.55 31.27
C GLY A 81 -46.65 46.50 30.68
N GLN A 82 -46.16 45.44 30.05
CA GLN A 82 -46.98 44.31 29.65
C GLN A 82 -47.23 43.53 30.93
N ALA A 83 -48.36 43.82 31.57
CA ALA A 83 -49.00 42.88 32.47
C ALA A 83 -48.94 41.51 31.79
N VAL A 84 -48.30 40.54 32.45
CA VAL A 84 -48.22 39.17 31.94
C VAL A 84 -49.65 38.70 31.80
N VAL A 85 -50.19 38.77 30.59
CA VAL A 85 -51.51 38.23 30.28
C VAL A 85 -51.38 36.76 30.59
N LYS A 86 -52.11 36.29 31.62
CA LYS A 86 -52.19 34.87 31.93
C LYS A 86 -52.64 34.20 30.65
N ALA A 87 -51.73 33.47 30.01
CA ALA A 87 -52.03 32.78 28.76
C ALA A 87 -53.32 31.98 29.02
N SER A 88 -54.33 32.20 28.18
CA SER A 88 -55.55 31.41 28.23
C SER A 88 -55.14 29.94 28.28
N SER A 89 -55.67 29.19 29.24
CA SER A 89 -55.45 27.75 29.31
C SER A 89 -56.06 27.14 28.06
N SER A 90 -55.28 27.04 26.98
CA SER A 90 -55.62 26.13 25.90
C SER A 90 -55.59 24.75 26.53
N GLU A 91 -56.68 24.00 26.42
CA GLU A 91 -56.66 22.57 26.73
C GLU A 91 -55.41 21.97 26.11
N LEU A 92 -54.71 21.14 26.89
CA LEU A 92 -53.61 20.33 26.40
C LEU A 92 -54.13 19.60 25.16
N THR A 93 -53.70 20.05 23.98
CA THR A 93 -54.02 19.35 22.75
C THR A 93 -53.42 17.97 22.88
N GLU A 94 -54.28 16.97 22.93
CA GLU A 94 -53.88 15.58 22.99
C GLU A 94 -52.95 15.32 21.81
N TRP A 95 -51.75 14.85 22.10
CA TRP A 95 -50.76 14.59 21.08
C TRP A 95 -51.29 13.50 20.15
N VAL A 96 -51.64 13.88 18.92
CA VAL A 96 -51.98 12.92 17.88
C VAL A 96 -50.67 12.45 17.27
N ALA A 97 -50.41 11.15 17.36
CA ALA A 97 -49.27 10.55 16.70
C ALA A 97 -49.31 10.91 15.20
N PRO A 98 -48.23 11.45 14.62
CA PRO A 98 -48.19 11.72 13.19
C PRO A 98 -48.44 10.41 12.42
N ASP A 99 -49.26 10.49 11.37
CA ASP A 99 -49.65 9.35 10.54
C ASP A 99 -48.42 8.53 10.13
N PRO A 100 -48.38 7.20 10.35
CA PRO A 100 -47.26 6.34 9.96
C PRO A 100 -46.80 6.56 8.51
N GLU A 101 -47.70 6.90 7.58
CA GLU A 101 -47.35 7.20 6.19
C GLU A 101 -46.59 8.53 6.02
N GLN A 102 -46.89 9.55 6.84
CA GLN A 102 -46.13 10.80 6.90
C GLN A 102 -44.81 10.65 7.70
N THR A 103 -44.73 9.66 8.59
CA THR A 103 -43.49 9.26 9.30
C THR A 103 -42.67 8.20 8.55
N GLY A 104 -42.96 7.96 7.27
CA GLY A 104 -42.01 7.26 6.39
C GLY A 104 -40.64 7.95 6.37
N VAL A 105 -39.63 7.33 5.72
CA VAL A 105 -38.28 7.91 5.60
C VAL A 105 -38.40 9.37 5.17
N ALA A 106 -38.06 10.30 6.06
CA ALA A 106 -38.26 11.72 5.79
C ALA A 106 -37.54 12.10 4.50
N ARG A 107 -38.10 12.98 3.67
CA ARG A 107 -37.48 13.39 2.39
C ARG A 107 -35.99 13.75 2.54
N ARG A 108 -35.63 14.38 3.67
CA ARG A 108 -34.25 14.70 4.06
C ARG A 108 -33.41 13.45 4.38
N GLN A 109 -33.97 12.46 5.07
CA GLN A 109 -33.28 11.19 5.34
C GLN A 109 -33.05 10.40 4.07
N PHE A 110 -34.02 10.36 3.15
CA PHE A 110 -33.85 9.74 1.84
C PHE A 110 -32.72 10.43 1.08
N LEU A 111 -32.77 11.75 0.92
CA LEU A 111 -31.74 12.51 0.20
C LEU A 111 -30.34 12.35 0.82
N ASN A 112 -30.22 12.44 2.14
CA ASN A 112 -28.93 12.28 2.83
C ASN A 112 -28.38 10.86 2.66
N ARG A 113 -29.22 9.83 2.78
CA ARG A 113 -28.82 8.43 2.57
C ARG A 113 -28.40 8.19 1.13
N SER A 114 -29.11 8.75 0.16
CA SER A 114 -28.75 8.67 -1.26
C SER A 114 -27.41 9.34 -1.54
N ILE A 115 -27.19 10.58 -1.06
CA ILE A 115 -25.92 11.31 -1.25
C ILE A 115 -24.75 10.52 -0.63
N ILE A 116 -24.89 10.09 0.62
CA ILE A 116 -23.85 9.32 1.31
C ILE A 116 -23.61 7.98 0.61
N GLY A 117 -24.68 7.30 0.18
CA GLY A 117 -24.60 6.05 -0.55
C GLY A 117 -23.85 6.19 -1.87
N SER A 118 -24.18 7.21 -2.67
CA SER A 118 -23.51 7.50 -3.94
C SER A 118 -22.04 7.85 -3.75
N PHE A 119 -21.70 8.71 -2.79
CA PHE A 119 -20.31 9.05 -2.48
C PHE A 119 -19.51 7.85 -1.98
N THR A 120 -20.10 7.04 -1.10
CA THR A 120 -19.44 5.84 -0.57
C THR A 120 -19.18 4.83 -1.68
N LEU A 121 -20.15 4.58 -2.55
CA LEU A 121 -19.99 3.67 -3.69
C LEU A 121 -18.93 4.18 -4.67
N GLY A 122 -18.94 5.48 -4.98
CA GLY A 122 -17.94 6.10 -5.85
C GLY A 122 -16.52 6.03 -5.28
N LEU A 123 -16.35 6.39 -4.01
CA LEU A 123 -15.04 6.32 -3.33
C LEU A 123 -14.55 4.89 -3.15
N ALA A 124 -15.44 3.93 -2.87
CA ALA A 124 -15.09 2.53 -2.79
C ALA A 124 -14.64 1.97 -4.16
N GLY A 125 -15.34 2.33 -5.24
CA GLY A 125 -14.96 1.95 -6.60
C GLY A 125 -13.60 2.52 -7.00
N PHE A 126 -13.35 3.81 -6.72
CA PHE A 126 -12.06 4.45 -6.97
C PHE A 126 -10.93 3.88 -6.10
N GLY A 127 -11.18 3.66 -4.80
CA GLY A 127 -10.21 3.01 -3.92
C GLY A 127 -9.87 1.59 -4.39
N GLY A 128 -10.88 0.84 -4.84
CA GLY A 128 -10.71 -0.47 -5.43
C GLY A 128 -9.85 -0.46 -6.70
N SER A 129 -10.03 0.54 -7.58
CA SER A 129 -9.22 0.65 -8.80
C SER A 129 -7.76 1.04 -8.51
N LEU A 130 -7.51 1.90 -7.53
CA LEU A 130 -6.14 2.21 -7.09
C LEU A 130 -5.43 0.98 -6.50
N LEU A 131 -6.13 0.20 -5.68
CA LEU A 131 -5.61 -1.05 -5.15
C LEU A 131 -5.34 -2.07 -6.26
N ALA A 132 -6.25 -2.20 -7.23
CA ALA A 132 -6.06 -3.08 -8.37
C ALA A 132 -4.90 -2.64 -9.25
N PHE A 133 -4.69 -1.33 -9.43
CA PHE A 133 -3.56 -0.77 -10.17
C PHE A 133 -2.22 -1.01 -9.46
N LEU A 134 -2.20 -0.89 -8.12
CA LEU A 134 -1.00 -1.14 -7.33
C LEU A 134 -0.75 -2.63 -7.09
N TRP A 135 -1.76 -3.48 -7.28
CA TRP A 135 -1.61 -4.92 -7.18
C TRP A 135 -0.72 -5.41 -8.32
N PRO A 136 0.43 -6.05 -8.03
CA PRO A 136 1.35 -6.45 -9.07
C PRO A 136 0.65 -7.45 -10.02
N PRO A 137 0.61 -7.18 -11.33
CA PRO A 137 0.21 -8.21 -12.28
C PRO A 137 1.18 -9.39 -12.17
N PHE A 138 0.74 -10.58 -12.55
CA PHE A 138 1.64 -11.73 -12.68
C PHE A 138 2.89 -11.30 -13.44
N ILE A 139 4.06 -11.42 -12.80
CA ILE A 139 5.33 -10.92 -13.35
C ILE A 139 5.55 -11.67 -14.67
N THR A 140 5.51 -10.96 -15.79
CA THR A 140 5.89 -11.48 -17.11
C THR A 140 7.20 -10.81 -17.52
N GLY A 141 8.19 -11.60 -17.94
CA GLY A 141 9.54 -11.11 -18.23
C GLY A 141 10.50 -11.26 -17.04
N PHE A 142 11.35 -10.25 -16.81
CA PHE A 142 12.36 -10.28 -15.75
C PHE A 142 11.70 -10.41 -14.37
N GLY A 143 12.09 -11.44 -13.61
CA GLY A 143 11.45 -11.89 -12.37
C GLY A 143 10.54 -13.11 -12.54
N ALA A 144 10.32 -13.59 -13.76
CA ALA A 144 9.66 -14.87 -14.05
C ALA A 144 10.67 -15.91 -14.57
N PRO A 145 10.33 -17.21 -14.55
CA PRO A 145 11.05 -18.23 -15.29
C PRO A 145 10.98 -17.94 -16.80
N LEU A 146 12.13 -17.79 -17.44
CA LEU A 146 12.24 -17.51 -18.87
C LEU A 146 12.72 -18.75 -19.61
N ASN A 147 11.96 -19.20 -20.60
CA ASN A 147 12.41 -20.25 -21.51
C ASN A 147 13.33 -19.64 -22.58
N MET A 148 14.59 -20.05 -22.59
CA MET A 148 15.64 -19.56 -23.51
C MET A 148 15.75 -20.39 -24.79
N GLY A 149 14.95 -21.45 -24.94
CA GLY A 149 14.98 -22.40 -26.04
C GLY A 149 15.82 -23.64 -25.73
N LYS A 150 16.09 -24.44 -26.77
CA LYS A 150 16.87 -25.68 -26.64
C LYS A 150 18.35 -25.38 -26.38
N VAL A 151 18.97 -26.14 -25.48
CA VAL A 151 20.39 -26.01 -25.15
C VAL A 151 21.28 -26.20 -26.37
N THR A 152 20.96 -27.13 -27.26
CA THR A 152 21.72 -27.38 -28.51
C THR A 152 21.79 -26.13 -29.39
N ASP A 153 20.65 -25.45 -29.56
CA ASP A 153 20.53 -24.28 -30.44
C ASP A 153 21.19 -23.07 -29.79
N ILE A 154 21.11 -22.98 -28.46
CA ILE A 154 21.83 -21.99 -27.65
C ILE A 154 23.34 -22.16 -27.81
N VAL A 155 23.88 -23.38 -27.66
CA VAL A 155 25.31 -23.66 -27.81
C VAL A 155 25.79 -23.32 -29.22
N GLN A 156 25.01 -23.66 -30.25
CA GLN A 156 25.34 -23.27 -31.62
C GLN A 156 25.36 -21.74 -31.76
N SER A 157 24.35 -21.05 -31.25
CA SER A 157 24.28 -19.58 -31.27
C SER A 157 25.44 -18.93 -30.52
N ILE A 158 25.89 -19.51 -29.40
CA ILE A 158 27.06 -19.03 -28.64
C ILE A 158 28.31 -19.10 -29.51
N ARG A 159 28.52 -20.22 -30.21
CA ARG A 159 29.68 -20.43 -31.08
C ARG A 159 29.65 -19.52 -32.29
N ASP A 160 28.48 -19.33 -32.91
CA ASP A 160 28.29 -18.43 -34.05
C ASP A 160 28.57 -16.96 -33.67
N ASN A 161 28.30 -16.57 -32.42
CA ASN A 161 28.57 -15.23 -31.88
C ASN A 161 29.95 -15.11 -31.20
N GLY A 162 30.89 -16.02 -31.48
CA GLY A 162 32.26 -15.94 -30.98
C GLY A 162 32.38 -16.13 -29.46
N GLY A 163 31.54 -16.99 -28.88
CA GLY A 163 31.63 -17.43 -27.48
C GLY A 163 30.64 -16.77 -26.52
N PHE A 164 29.82 -15.82 -26.97
CA PHE A 164 28.90 -15.06 -26.13
C PHE A 164 27.52 -14.93 -26.74
N LEU A 165 26.47 -15.17 -25.95
CA LEU A 165 25.09 -14.97 -26.38
C LEU A 165 24.36 -14.03 -25.42
N TYR A 166 23.91 -12.88 -25.91
CA TYR A 166 23.11 -11.95 -25.10
C TYR A 166 21.62 -12.26 -25.22
N ARG A 167 20.92 -12.36 -24.08
CA ARG A 167 19.46 -12.49 -24.00
C ARG A 167 18.86 -11.27 -23.29
N PRO A 168 18.29 -10.31 -24.03
CA PRO A 168 17.75 -9.08 -23.44
C PRO A 168 16.58 -9.33 -22.49
N GLU A 169 15.80 -10.40 -22.71
CA GLU A 169 14.63 -10.78 -21.91
C GLU A 169 15.01 -11.02 -20.44
N GLY A 170 16.15 -11.70 -20.23
CA GLY A 170 16.71 -11.98 -18.91
C GLY A 170 17.81 -11.01 -18.47
N ARG A 171 18.18 -10.03 -19.31
CA ARG A 171 19.37 -9.19 -19.12
C ARG A 171 20.60 -10.06 -18.80
N ALA A 172 20.72 -11.18 -19.50
CA ALA A 172 21.66 -12.24 -19.19
C ALA A 172 22.62 -12.46 -20.36
N TRP A 173 23.86 -12.81 -20.02
CA TRP A 173 24.79 -13.43 -20.94
C TRP A 173 24.73 -14.94 -20.75
N ILE A 174 24.61 -15.67 -21.84
CA ILE A 174 24.72 -17.12 -21.85
C ILE A 174 26.05 -17.47 -22.53
N THR A 175 26.86 -18.27 -21.87
CA THR A 175 28.16 -18.74 -22.38
C THR A 175 28.27 -20.25 -22.21
N GLU A 176 29.18 -20.86 -22.98
CA GLU A 176 29.44 -22.30 -22.91
C GLU A 176 30.25 -22.60 -21.64
N TYR A 177 29.82 -23.61 -20.88
CA TYR A 177 30.58 -24.14 -19.75
C TYR A 177 31.25 -25.45 -20.18
N PRO A 178 32.58 -25.58 -20.04
CA PRO A 178 33.29 -26.74 -20.56
C PRO A 178 33.01 -28.01 -19.76
N ALA A 179 32.68 -29.11 -20.44
CA ALA A 179 32.38 -30.41 -19.83
C ALA A 179 33.53 -30.95 -18.94
N GLY A 180 34.79 -30.62 -19.28
CA GLY A 180 35.97 -31.01 -18.49
C GLY A 180 36.09 -30.29 -17.13
N ALA A 181 35.32 -29.22 -16.90
CA ALA A 181 35.37 -28.44 -15.66
C ALA A 181 34.19 -28.70 -14.71
N ILE A 182 33.33 -29.67 -15.01
CA ILE A 182 32.11 -29.95 -14.23
C ILE A 182 32.44 -30.45 -12.82
N GLU A 183 33.46 -31.30 -12.67
CA GLU A 183 33.84 -31.79 -11.34
C GLU A 183 34.34 -30.66 -10.42
N LYS A 184 35.07 -29.69 -10.99
CA LYS A 184 35.44 -28.46 -10.27
C LYS A 184 34.24 -27.54 -10.05
N ALA A 185 33.25 -27.59 -10.94
CA ALA A 185 32.01 -26.83 -10.80
C ALA A 185 31.25 -27.31 -9.55
N ARG A 186 31.10 -28.63 -9.37
CA ARG A 186 30.37 -29.26 -8.27
C ARG A 186 30.88 -28.88 -6.89
N SER A 187 32.17 -28.57 -6.75
CA SER A 187 32.77 -28.21 -5.45
C SER A 187 32.64 -26.73 -5.11
N VAL A 188 32.36 -25.87 -6.09
CA VAL A 188 32.35 -24.41 -5.91
C VAL A 188 30.94 -23.83 -6.06
N TYR A 189 30.17 -24.34 -7.02
CA TYR A 189 28.90 -23.77 -7.42
C TYR A 189 27.72 -24.40 -6.70
N SER A 190 26.67 -23.61 -6.55
CA SER A 190 25.41 -24.05 -5.94
C SER A 190 24.59 -24.91 -6.90
N SER A 191 23.64 -25.69 -6.37
CA SER A 191 22.79 -26.56 -7.20
C SER A 191 21.99 -25.80 -8.27
N GLY A 192 21.58 -24.56 -7.98
CA GLY A 192 20.77 -23.76 -8.89
C GLY A 192 21.48 -23.36 -10.18
N GLU A 193 22.78 -23.08 -10.14
CA GLU A 193 23.55 -22.76 -11.36
C GLU A 193 24.21 -24.00 -11.99
N LEU A 194 24.42 -25.07 -11.19
CA LEU A 194 25.06 -26.29 -11.65
C LEU A 194 24.25 -27.01 -12.74
N SER A 195 22.92 -27.01 -12.67
CA SER A 195 22.07 -27.70 -13.65
C SER A 195 22.27 -27.20 -15.09
N GLY A 196 22.49 -25.90 -15.27
CA GLY A 196 22.84 -25.34 -16.57
C GLY A 196 24.27 -25.74 -16.99
N MET A 197 25.21 -25.68 -16.05
CA MET A 197 26.62 -26.00 -16.31
C MET A 197 26.79 -27.46 -16.75
N GLU A 198 26.08 -28.39 -16.11
CA GLU A 198 26.04 -29.82 -16.50
C GLU A 198 25.52 -30.02 -17.93
N ALA A 199 24.60 -29.16 -18.37
CA ALA A 199 24.12 -29.14 -19.75
C ALA A 199 25.06 -28.37 -20.72
N GLY A 200 26.18 -27.83 -20.22
CA GLY A 200 27.21 -27.16 -21.01
C GLY A 200 27.02 -25.65 -21.16
N VAL A 201 26.16 -25.01 -20.36
CA VAL A 201 25.89 -23.56 -20.46
C VAL A 201 25.86 -22.89 -19.10
N VAL A 202 26.13 -21.59 -19.06
CA VAL A 202 25.97 -20.79 -17.84
C VAL A 202 25.28 -19.46 -18.16
N ALA A 203 24.28 -19.10 -17.34
CA ALA A 203 23.56 -17.84 -17.45
C ALA A 203 24.07 -16.84 -16.41
N LEU A 204 24.79 -15.82 -16.89
CA LEU A 204 25.40 -14.76 -16.10
C LEU A 204 24.54 -13.51 -16.14
N PHE A 205 24.34 -12.86 -15.00
CA PHE A 205 23.69 -11.57 -14.96
C PHE A 205 24.62 -10.50 -15.52
N GLN A 206 24.17 -9.70 -16.48
CA GLN A 206 24.98 -8.64 -17.07
C GLN A 206 25.37 -7.51 -16.10
N LYS A 207 24.86 -7.53 -14.87
CA LYS A 207 25.06 -6.50 -13.85
C LYS A 207 26.39 -6.73 -13.14
N CYS A 208 27.25 -5.71 -13.14
CA CYS A 208 28.54 -5.76 -12.46
C CYS A 208 28.36 -5.85 -10.93
N PRO A 209 28.97 -6.85 -10.27
CA PRO A 209 29.04 -7.00 -8.81
C PRO A 209 29.60 -5.81 -8.02
N HIS A 210 30.28 -4.86 -8.68
CA HIS A 210 30.84 -3.67 -8.05
C HIS A 210 29.73 -2.65 -7.71
N LEU A 211 29.24 -1.92 -8.71
CA LEU A 211 28.22 -0.85 -8.55
C LEU A 211 27.03 -1.00 -9.50
N GLY A 212 26.94 -2.12 -10.23
CA GLY A 212 25.77 -2.43 -11.05
C GLY A 212 25.78 -1.95 -12.50
N CYS A 213 26.90 -1.43 -13.01
CA CYS A 213 27.06 -1.16 -14.44
C CYS A 213 26.78 -2.40 -15.30
N ARG A 214 26.36 -2.21 -16.56
CA ARG A 214 26.28 -3.30 -17.54
C ARG A 214 27.69 -3.73 -17.96
N VAL A 215 27.95 -5.03 -17.94
CA VAL A 215 29.24 -5.62 -18.34
C VAL A 215 29.14 -6.13 -19.78
N PRO A 216 29.87 -5.56 -20.75
CA PRO A 216 30.00 -6.09 -22.10
C PRO A 216 30.98 -7.28 -22.16
N SER A 217 30.87 -8.08 -23.22
CA SER A 217 31.90 -9.06 -23.59
C SER A 217 33.00 -8.40 -24.43
N CYS A 218 34.20 -8.95 -24.34
CA CYS A 218 35.35 -8.59 -25.15
C CYS A 218 35.70 -9.75 -26.09
N ALA A 219 35.65 -9.49 -27.40
CA ALA A 219 35.90 -10.52 -28.41
C ALA A 219 37.37 -10.96 -28.46
N THR A 220 38.32 -10.07 -28.11
CA THR A 220 39.76 -10.36 -28.18
C THR A 220 40.24 -11.16 -26.97
N SER A 221 39.95 -10.73 -25.75
CA SER A 221 40.34 -11.44 -24.53
C SER A 221 39.44 -12.63 -24.21
N GLN A 222 38.26 -12.71 -24.85
CA GLN A 222 37.20 -13.69 -24.55
C GLN A 222 36.74 -13.64 -23.09
N TRP A 223 36.78 -12.44 -22.52
CA TRP A 223 36.39 -12.11 -21.14
C TRP A 223 35.25 -11.09 -21.12
N PHE A 224 34.62 -10.93 -19.96
CA PHE A 224 33.73 -9.81 -19.67
C PHE A 224 34.51 -8.69 -18.99
N GLU A 225 34.41 -7.48 -19.54
CA GLU A 225 35.24 -6.35 -19.14
C GLU A 225 34.37 -5.13 -18.86
N CYS A 226 34.25 -4.75 -17.59
CA CYS A 226 33.40 -3.65 -17.17
C CYS A 226 34.11 -2.29 -17.40
N PRO A 227 33.58 -1.41 -18.28
CA PRO A 227 34.24 -0.16 -18.62
C PRO A 227 34.18 0.90 -17.52
N CYS A 228 33.33 0.72 -16.49
CA CYS A 228 33.17 1.72 -15.44
C CYS A 228 34.40 1.85 -14.53
N HIS A 229 34.97 0.73 -14.09
CA HIS A 229 36.10 0.71 -13.14
C HIS A 229 37.08 -0.43 -13.40
N GLY A 230 37.07 -1.05 -14.59
CA GLY A 230 38.09 -2.04 -14.95
C GLY A 230 37.90 -3.44 -14.36
N SER A 231 36.72 -3.81 -13.86
CA SER A 231 36.48 -5.18 -13.37
C SER A 231 36.45 -6.16 -14.53
N LYS A 232 37.23 -7.24 -14.42
CA LYS A 232 37.39 -8.26 -15.47
C LYS A 232 36.94 -9.62 -14.95
N TYR A 233 36.24 -10.36 -15.80
CA TYR A 233 35.75 -11.71 -15.50
C TYR A 233 36.03 -12.62 -16.69
N ASN A 234 36.34 -13.89 -16.45
CA ASN A 234 36.48 -14.86 -17.53
C ASN A 234 35.13 -15.16 -18.19
N ARG A 235 35.10 -16.03 -19.21
CA ARG A 235 33.91 -16.38 -19.99
C ARG A 235 32.79 -17.01 -19.17
N VAL A 236 33.08 -17.57 -18.00
CA VAL A 236 32.08 -18.13 -17.06
C VAL A 236 31.78 -17.21 -15.86
N GLY A 237 32.21 -15.95 -15.94
CA GLY A 237 31.91 -14.91 -14.96
C GLY A 237 32.76 -14.95 -13.70
N GLU A 238 33.83 -15.76 -13.64
CA GLU A 238 34.76 -15.77 -12.51
C GLU A 238 35.64 -14.52 -12.54
N LYS A 239 35.80 -13.87 -11.39
CA LYS A 239 36.60 -12.64 -11.30
C LYS A 239 38.07 -12.92 -11.62
N ARG A 240 38.66 -12.07 -12.48
CA ARG A 240 40.09 -12.06 -12.83
C ARG A 240 40.80 -10.78 -12.42
N GLY A 241 40.09 -9.64 -12.35
CA GLY A 241 40.71 -8.37 -11.96
C GLY A 241 39.73 -7.26 -11.62
N GLY A 242 40.28 -6.13 -11.16
CA GLY A 242 39.55 -4.91 -10.81
C GLY A 242 38.83 -4.92 -9.45
N PRO A 243 38.05 -3.86 -9.15
CA PRO A 243 37.55 -3.57 -7.81
C PRO A 243 36.32 -4.38 -7.37
N ALA A 244 35.63 -5.09 -8.27
CA ALA A 244 34.46 -5.89 -7.90
C ALA A 244 34.80 -6.91 -6.78
N PRO A 245 33.98 -7.09 -5.73
CA PRO A 245 34.34 -7.94 -4.59
C PRO A 245 34.24 -9.45 -4.87
N ARG A 246 33.62 -9.86 -5.99
CA ARG A 246 33.33 -11.26 -6.35
C ARG A 246 33.16 -11.39 -7.88
N GLY A 247 32.99 -12.62 -8.38
CA GLY A 247 32.63 -12.89 -9.78
C GLY A 247 31.22 -12.40 -10.15
N MET A 248 30.86 -12.46 -11.42
CA MET A 248 29.53 -12.10 -11.91
C MET A 248 28.45 -12.96 -11.26
N ASP A 249 27.35 -12.31 -10.87
CA ASP A 249 26.18 -13.00 -10.35
C ASP A 249 25.56 -13.86 -11.46
N ARG A 250 24.91 -14.95 -11.07
CA ARG A 250 24.29 -15.93 -11.98
C ARG A 250 22.81 -16.07 -11.69
N PHE A 251 22.10 -16.65 -12.63
CA PHE A 251 20.71 -17.04 -12.41
C PHE A 251 20.63 -18.54 -12.14
N ALA A 252 19.67 -18.93 -11.30
CA ALA A 252 19.30 -20.34 -11.22
C ALA A 252 18.76 -20.80 -12.59
N MET A 253 19.17 -21.99 -13.00
CA MET A 253 18.87 -22.61 -14.28
C MET A 253 18.24 -23.97 -14.05
N GLU A 254 17.33 -24.32 -14.94
CA GLU A 254 16.71 -25.64 -14.98
C GLU A 254 16.70 -26.09 -16.44
N VAL A 255 17.06 -27.36 -16.67
CA VAL A 255 17.01 -27.94 -18.01
C VAL A 255 15.89 -28.97 -18.00
N THR A 256 14.90 -28.78 -18.87
CA THR A 256 13.77 -29.69 -18.96
C THR A 256 14.18 -31.02 -19.58
N ALA A 257 13.36 -32.06 -19.42
CA ALA A 257 13.59 -33.34 -20.08
C ALA A 257 13.62 -33.24 -21.62
N GLY A 258 13.01 -32.20 -22.20
CA GLY A 258 13.06 -31.89 -23.63
C GLY A 258 14.33 -31.14 -24.07
N GLY A 259 15.26 -30.86 -23.16
CA GLY A 259 16.49 -30.14 -23.42
C GLY A 259 16.33 -28.62 -23.53
N GLU A 260 15.25 -28.06 -23.01
CA GLU A 260 15.03 -26.61 -22.98
C GLU A 260 15.65 -25.99 -21.74
N LEU A 261 16.32 -24.85 -21.90
CA LEU A 261 16.91 -24.09 -20.82
C LEU A 261 15.90 -23.09 -20.25
N ILE A 262 15.54 -23.25 -18.98
CA ILE A 262 14.75 -22.30 -18.22
C ILE A 262 15.69 -21.53 -17.29
N VAL A 263 15.66 -20.19 -17.38
CA VAL A 263 16.44 -19.30 -16.51
C VAL A 263 15.50 -18.59 -15.54
N LYS A 264 15.70 -18.80 -14.24
CA LYS A 264 14.89 -18.22 -13.15
C LYS A 264 15.47 -16.87 -12.74
N THR A 265 15.05 -15.81 -13.42
CA THR A 265 15.62 -14.47 -13.21
C THR A 265 15.30 -13.81 -11.86
N ALA A 266 14.32 -14.34 -11.12
CA ALA A 266 14.04 -13.94 -9.73
C ALA A 266 15.08 -14.48 -8.74
N GLU A 267 15.76 -15.58 -9.08
CA GLU A 267 16.72 -16.27 -8.22
C GLU A 267 18.14 -15.91 -8.67
N VAL A 268 18.64 -14.79 -8.15
CA VAL A 268 20.01 -14.33 -8.42
C VAL A 268 20.97 -14.96 -7.41
N ILE A 269 21.88 -15.80 -7.90
CA ILE A 269 22.95 -16.43 -7.14
C ILE A 269 24.17 -15.51 -7.19
N GLN A 270 24.72 -15.20 -6.02
CA GLN A 270 25.91 -14.34 -5.94
C GLN A 270 27.10 -15.02 -6.60
N GLY A 271 27.88 -14.25 -7.36
CA GLY A 271 29.06 -14.79 -8.03
C GLY A 271 30.11 -15.33 -7.06
N PRO A 272 31.03 -16.19 -7.53
CA PRO A 272 31.95 -16.91 -6.69
C PRO A 272 32.99 -15.97 -6.08
N ALA A 273 33.63 -16.44 -5.00
CA ALA A 273 34.68 -15.69 -4.32
C ALA A 273 35.88 -15.38 -5.23
N ILE A 274 36.68 -14.40 -4.83
CA ILE A 274 37.91 -14.04 -5.52
C ILE A 274 38.87 -15.24 -5.51
N GLY A 275 39.49 -15.55 -6.65
CA GLY A 275 40.43 -16.67 -6.79
C GLY A 275 39.80 -17.95 -7.34
N THR A 276 38.47 -18.01 -7.49
CA THR A 276 37.82 -19.12 -8.18
C THR A 276 38.26 -19.20 -9.65
N ASN A 277 38.74 -20.37 -10.06
CA ASN A 277 39.14 -20.67 -11.44
C ASN A 277 38.80 -22.12 -11.79
N THR A 278 37.52 -22.41 -12.08
CA THR A 278 37.09 -23.78 -12.37
C THR A 278 37.49 -24.21 -13.78
N THR A 279 37.50 -23.29 -14.74
CA THR A 279 37.77 -23.60 -16.16
C THR A 279 39.26 -23.56 -16.52
N GLY A 280 40.09 -22.88 -15.73
CA GLY A 280 41.48 -22.60 -16.08
C GLY A 280 41.61 -21.59 -17.22
N GLN A 281 40.52 -20.94 -17.65
CA GLN A 281 40.54 -20.02 -18.78
C GLN A 281 41.25 -18.72 -18.38
N GLU A 282 42.36 -18.45 -19.07
CA GLU A 282 43.08 -17.18 -19.06
C GLU A 282 42.61 -16.28 -20.23
N ALA A 283 43.14 -15.05 -20.32
CA ALA A 283 42.79 -14.15 -21.42
C ALA A 283 43.40 -14.69 -22.72
N GLU A 284 42.57 -14.86 -23.75
CA GLU A 284 43.01 -15.39 -25.06
C GLU A 284 43.70 -14.35 -25.94
N GLY A 285 43.54 -13.07 -25.61
CA GLY A 285 44.05 -11.95 -26.35
C GLY A 285 44.07 -10.67 -25.50
N PRO A 286 44.39 -9.52 -26.12
CA PRO A 286 44.45 -8.26 -25.40
C PRO A 286 43.07 -7.87 -24.84
N ASN A 287 43.07 -7.22 -23.67
CA ASN A 287 41.86 -6.68 -23.08
C ASN A 287 41.28 -5.57 -23.97
N CYS A 288 39.96 -5.49 -24.07
CA CYS A 288 39.25 -4.46 -24.83
C CYS A 288 39.23 -3.12 -24.08
N ILE A 289 39.18 -3.17 -22.74
CA ILE A 289 39.43 -2.01 -21.91
C ILE A 289 40.92 -1.97 -21.61
N GLY A 290 41.56 -0.84 -21.94
CA GLY A 290 42.96 -0.62 -21.63
C GLY A 290 43.24 -0.98 -20.17
N GLU A 291 44.42 -1.54 -19.89
CA GLU A 291 44.86 -1.75 -18.52
C GLU A 291 44.74 -0.41 -17.79
N ALA A 292 43.71 -0.28 -16.94
CA ALA A 292 43.64 0.80 -16.00
C ALA A 292 44.83 0.59 -15.06
N SER A 293 45.96 1.20 -15.41
CA SER A 293 47.10 1.36 -14.51
C SER A 293 46.56 2.11 -13.31
N HIS A 294 46.39 1.39 -12.21
CA HIS A 294 46.29 1.97 -10.89
C HIS A 294 47.70 2.29 -10.40
#